data_AF-A0A0S3PP62-F1
#
_entry.id   AF-A0A0S3PP62-F1
#
_cell.length_a   1.000
_cell.length_b   1.000
_cell.length_c   1.000
_cell.angle_alpha   90.00
_cell.angle_beta   90.00
_cell.angle_gamma   90.00
#
_symmetry.space_group_name_H-M   'P 1'
#
loop_
_entity.id
_entity.type
_entity.pdbx_description
1 polymer ?
#
loop_
_entity_poly.entity_id
_entity_poly.type
_entity_poly.pdbx_seq_one_letter_code
_entity_poly.pdbx_strand_id
1 'polypeptide(L)'
;MPALYLALNIVTAVKEASQGLAHRIDPLTLCAYEVDCDPIADLTAEEQRALYGVEANDMKCAWAAELAEGKRPASWSIHDQLVAQGVAGIRVPSFAPGADANDVNLVLWMWGPALPRQVRVIDPRFRLPRDQSSWR
;
A
#
# COMPACT_ATOMS: atom_id res chain seq x y z
N MET A 1 2.56 -4.31 13.75
CA MET A 1 3.37 -3.22 13.16
C MET A 1 2.47 -2.41 12.24
N PRO A 2 2.53 -1.07 12.24
CA PRO A 2 1.70 -0.26 11.36
C PRO A 2 2.23 -0.32 9.91
N ALA A 3 1.34 -0.19 8.93
CA ALA A 3 1.68 -0.03 7.52
C ALA A 3 0.72 0.97 6.87
N LEU A 4 1.22 1.75 5.92
CA LEU A 4 0.45 2.70 5.13
C LEU A 4 0.33 2.19 3.68
N TYR A 5 -0.89 1.92 3.24
CA TYR A 5 -1.20 1.48 1.87
C TYR A 5 -1.73 2.66 1.07
N LEU A 6 -1.08 2.95 -0.05
CA LEU A 6 -1.41 4.03 -0.97
C LEU A 6 -1.49 3.46 -2.39
N ALA A 7 -2.18 4.17 -3.27
CA ALA A 7 -2.15 3.92 -4.70
C ALA A 7 -1.52 5.12 -5.42
N LEU A 8 -0.84 4.86 -6.54
CA LEU A 8 -0.19 5.92 -7.33
C LEU A 8 -1.17 6.72 -8.20
N ASN A 9 -2.42 6.28 -8.30
CA ASN A 9 -3.49 7.03 -8.94
C ASN A 9 -4.85 6.78 -8.28
N ILE A 10 -5.80 7.67 -8.54
CA ILE A 10 -7.15 7.65 -7.96
C ILE A 10 -7.96 6.41 -8.38
N VAL A 11 -7.80 5.95 -9.61
CA VAL A 11 -8.58 4.81 -10.14
C VAL A 11 -8.17 3.53 -9.43
N THR A 12 -6.86 3.30 -9.26
CA THR A 12 -6.32 2.19 -8.47
C THR A 12 -6.79 2.24 -7.02
N ALA A 13 -6.75 3.42 -6.38
CA ALA A 13 -7.25 3.58 -5.00
C ALA A 13 -8.71 3.12 -4.86
N VAL A 14 -9.56 3.44 -5.84
CA VAL A 14 -10.97 3.04 -5.86
C VAL A 14 -11.12 1.55 -6.12
N LYS A 15 -10.34 0.95 -7.05
CA LYS A 15 -10.33 -0.50 -7.29
C LYS A 15 -9.97 -1.27 -6.02
N GLU A 16 -8.92 -0.85 -5.34
CA GLU A 16 -8.44 -1.44 -4.06
C GLU A 16 -9.47 -1.28 -2.94
N ALA A 17 -10.02 -0.08 -2.73
CA ALA A 17 -11.05 0.14 -1.71
C ALA A 17 -12.34 -0.66 -1.97
N SER A 18 -12.57 -1.05 -3.23
CA SER A 18 -13.72 -1.87 -3.63
C SER A 18 -13.44 -3.38 -3.59
N GLN A 19 -12.19 -3.79 -3.35
CA GLN A 19 -11.77 -5.20 -3.35
C GLN A 19 -12.45 -5.94 -2.20
N GLY A 20 -13.49 -6.71 -2.52
CA GLY A 20 -14.23 -7.55 -1.55
C GLY A 20 -15.69 -7.17 -1.34
N LEU A 21 -16.21 -6.10 -1.97
CA LEU A 21 -17.59 -5.69 -1.82
C LEU A 21 -18.28 -5.60 -3.18
N ALA A 22 -19.07 -6.62 -3.52
CA ALA A 22 -20.06 -6.55 -4.60
C ALA A 22 -21.11 -5.44 -4.36
N HIS A 23 -21.20 -4.91 -3.13
CA HIS A 23 -22.19 -3.90 -2.75
C HIS A 23 -21.59 -2.82 -1.85
N ARG A 24 -21.46 -1.64 -2.45
CA ARG A 24 -21.27 -0.29 -1.86
C ARG A 24 -19.88 0.00 -1.31
N ILE A 25 -19.20 0.91 -2.01
CA ILE A 25 -18.34 1.90 -1.40
C ILE A 25 -19.21 2.66 -0.38
N ASP A 26 -19.07 2.34 0.91
CA ASP A 26 -19.57 3.18 2.00
C ASP A 26 -18.87 4.55 1.95
N PRO A 27 -19.39 5.61 2.61
CA PRO A 27 -18.76 6.93 2.59
C PRO A 27 -17.26 6.85 2.88
N LEU A 28 -16.44 7.15 1.87
CA LEU A 28 -14.99 7.06 1.91
C LEU A 28 -14.40 8.47 1.78
N THR A 29 -13.33 8.75 2.53
CA THR A 29 -12.53 9.97 2.33
C THR A 29 -11.31 9.61 1.50
N LEU A 30 -11.20 10.20 0.29
CA LEU A 30 -10.02 10.06 -0.54
C LEU A 30 -9.06 11.22 -0.27
N CYS A 31 -7.84 10.88 0.12
CA CYS A 31 -6.77 11.82 0.39
C CYS A 31 -5.63 11.68 -0.62
N ALA A 32 -5.09 12.82 -1.07
CA ALA A 32 -3.83 12.83 -1.79
C ALA A 32 -2.67 13.06 -0.82
N TYR A 33 -1.55 12.41 -1.07
CA TYR A 33 -0.34 12.53 -0.25
C TYR A 33 0.84 12.93 -1.14
N GLU A 34 1.67 13.85 -0.64
CA GLU A 34 3.03 14.03 -1.11
C GLU A 34 3.92 13.05 -0.34
N VAL A 35 4.69 12.25 -1.07
CA VAL A 35 5.57 11.23 -0.51
C VAL A 35 6.98 11.45 -1.03
N ASP A 36 7.91 11.68 -0.12
CA ASP A 36 9.35 11.72 -0.36
C ASP A 36 9.98 10.73 0.62
N CYS A 37 10.04 9.47 0.17
CA CYS A 37 10.42 8.34 0.99
C CYS A 37 11.47 7.49 0.26
N ASP A 38 12.56 7.15 0.94
CA ASP A 38 13.68 6.36 0.44
C ASP A 38 14.31 5.54 1.61
N PRO A 39 14.76 4.29 1.41
CA PRO A 39 14.72 3.49 0.19
C PRO A 39 13.32 2.94 -0.12
N ILE A 40 12.91 2.94 -1.40
CA ILE A 40 11.72 2.22 -1.87
C ILE A 40 12.12 1.14 -2.88
N ALA A 41 11.78 -0.12 -2.57
CA ALA A 41 12.00 -1.21 -3.50
C ALA A 41 10.87 -1.24 -4.55
N ASP A 42 11.24 -1.16 -5.83
CA ASP A 42 10.29 -1.32 -6.93
C ASP A 42 10.12 -2.80 -7.27
N LEU A 43 8.95 -3.38 -7.02
CA LEU A 43 8.64 -4.78 -7.28
C LEU A 43 7.66 -4.95 -8.46
N THR A 44 7.47 -3.90 -9.26
CA THR A 44 6.57 -3.92 -10.42
C THR A 44 7.14 -4.72 -11.60
N ALA A 45 8.45 -4.65 -11.81
CA ALA A 45 9.17 -5.37 -12.86
C ALA A 45 9.79 -6.68 -12.34
N GLU A 46 9.87 -7.70 -13.20
CA GLU A 46 10.43 -9.01 -12.85
C GLU A 46 11.91 -8.94 -12.50
N GLU A 47 12.66 -8.13 -13.23
CA GLU A 47 14.09 -7.95 -13.03
C GLU A 47 14.37 -7.31 -11.67
N GLN A 48 13.55 -6.34 -11.25
CA GLN A 48 13.70 -5.71 -9.95
C GLN A 48 13.31 -6.65 -8.81
N ARG A 49 12.24 -7.44 -9.00
CA ARG A 49 11.87 -8.49 -8.05
C ARG A 49 12.99 -9.51 -7.84
N ALA A 50 13.68 -9.91 -8.91
CA ALA A 50 14.81 -10.83 -8.83
C ALA A 50 15.98 -10.23 -8.01
N LEU A 51 16.27 -8.93 -8.14
CA LEU A 51 17.28 -8.25 -7.32
C LEU A 51 16.97 -8.31 -5.82
N TYR A 52 15.68 -8.26 -5.49
CA TYR A 52 15.20 -8.39 -4.13
C TYR A 52 14.85 -9.83 -3.75
N GLY A 53 15.01 -10.84 -4.61
CA GLY A 53 14.62 -12.22 -4.31
C GLY A 53 13.13 -12.38 -3.96
N VAL A 54 12.25 -11.57 -4.54
CA VAL A 54 10.80 -11.61 -4.31
C VAL A 54 10.10 -12.37 -5.43
N GLU A 55 9.33 -13.39 -5.09
CA GLU A 55 8.52 -14.12 -6.05
C GLU A 55 7.17 -13.44 -6.30
N ALA A 56 6.72 -13.43 -7.56
CA ALA A 56 5.44 -12.80 -7.91
C ALA A 56 4.23 -13.47 -7.24
N ASN A 57 4.33 -14.77 -6.96
CA ASN A 57 3.28 -15.52 -6.27
C ASN A 57 3.18 -15.16 -4.78
N ASP A 58 4.29 -14.80 -4.13
CA ASP A 58 4.27 -14.38 -2.73
C ASP A 58 3.49 -13.08 -2.58
N MET A 59 3.66 -12.14 -3.52
CA MET A 59 2.87 -10.91 -3.56
C MET A 59 1.38 -11.16 -3.83
N LYS A 60 1.06 -12.16 -4.66
CA LYS A 60 -0.31 -12.54 -5.05
C LYS A 60 -1.02 -13.47 -4.06
N CYS A 61 -0.40 -13.77 -2.91
CA CYS A 61 -0.93 -14.79 -2.01
C CYS A 61 -2.35 -14.43 -1.54
N ALA A 62 -3.16 -15.47 -1.28
CA ALA A 62 -4.51 -15.30 -0.75
C ALA A 62 -4.45 -14.98 0.75
N TRP A 63 -3.84 -13.85 1.10
CA TRP A 63 -3.45 -13.49 2.47
C TRP A 63 -4.59 -13.61 3.49
N ALA A 64 -5.81 -13.23 3.10
CA ALA A 64 -6.97 -13.30 3.98
C ALA A 64 -7.37 -14.76 4.28
N ALA A 65 -7.28 -15.64 3.28
CA ALA A 65 -7.55 -17.07 3.46
C ALA A 65 -6.43 -17.75 4.27
N GLU A 66 -5.17 -17.43 3.99
CA GLU A 66 -4.03 -17.94 4.77
C GLU A 66 -4.14 -17.56 6.25
N LEU A 67 -4.50 -16.30 6.56
CA LEU A 67 -4.77 -15.87 7.93
C LEU A 67 -5.96 -16.59 8.55
N ALA A 68 -7.04 -16.78 7.80
CA ALA A 68 -8.22 -17.52 8.29
C ALA A 68 -7.89 -18.98 8.64
N GLU A 69 -6.90 -19.56 7.97
CA GLU A 69 -6.35 -20.90 8.25
C GLU A 69 -5.27 -20.90 9.35
N GLY A 70 -4.98 -19.77 9.98
CA GLY A 70 -3.94 -19.63 11.00
C GLY A 70 -2.51 -19.70 10.45
N LYS A 71 -2.34 -19.60 9.13
CA LYS A 71 -1.05 -19.53 8.46
C LYS A 71 -0.58 -18.07 8.36
N ARG A 72 0.73 -17.88 8.37
CA ARG A 72 1.32 -16.57 8.09
C ARG A 72 1.33 -16.33 6.57
N PRO A 73 0.78 -15.21 6.07
CA PRO A 73 0.76 -14.95 4.64
C PRO A 73 2.14 -14.88 4.01
N ALA A 74 2.29 -15.44 2.81
CA ALA A 74 3.57 -15.44 2.09
C ALA A 74 4.07 -14.00 1.80
N SER A 75 3.14 -13.10 1.44
CA SER A 75 3.42 -11.68 1.20
C SER A 75 4.08 -10.96 2.38
N TRP A 76 3.88 -11.44 3.62
CA TRP A 76 4.49 -10.80 4.80
C TRP A 76 5.99 -11.09 4.91
N SER A 77 6.49 -12.18 4.33
CA SER A 77 7.93 -12.47 4.29
C SER A 77 8.72 -11.43 3.48
N ILE A 78 8.07 -10.79 2.50
CA ILE A 78 8.67 -9.70 1.71
C ILE A 78 9.04 -8.53 2.63
N HIS A 79 8.14 -8.17 3.55
CA HIS A 79 8.42 -7.15 4.55
C HIS A 79 9.65 -7.51 5.38
N ASP A 80 9.68 -8.71 5.97
CA ASP A 80 10.75 -9.11 6.89
C ASP A 80 12.12 -9.05 6.23
N GLN A 81 12.17 -9.46 4.97
CA GLN A 81 13.39 -9.47 4.19
C GLN A 81 13.87 -8.04 3.85
N LEU A 82 12.97 -7.16 3.45
CA LEU A 82 13.31 -5.82 2.97
C LEU A 82 13.53 -4.82 4.12
N VAL A 83 12.77 -4.94 5.20
CA VAL A 83 12.97 -4.09 6.40
C VAL A 83 14.35 -4.33 7.02
N ALA A 84 14.84 -5.57 7.00
CA ALA A 84 16.19 -5.92 7.46
C ALA A 84 17.29 -5.26 6.62
N GLN A 85 16.99 -4.86 5.39
CA GLN A 85 17.88 -4.13 4.47
C GLN A 85 17.72 -2.60 4.59
N GLY A 86 16.86 -2.12 5.49
CA GLY A 86 16.61 -0.70 5.70
C GLY A 86 15.64 -0.05 4.69
N VAL A 87 15.06 -0.85 3.78
CA VAL A 87 14.03 -0.40 2.82
C VAL A 87 12.80 0.08 3.59
N ALA A 88 12.29 1.26 3.27
CA ALA A 88 11.17 1.91 3.96
C ALA A 88 9.78 1.46 3.47
N GLY A 89 9.72 0.92 2.26
CA GLY A 89 8.50 0.42 1.65
C GLY A 89 8.72 -0.13 0.24
N ILE A 90 7.62 -0.51 -0.40
CA ILE A 90 7.63 -1.16 -1.72
C ILE A 90 6.62 -0.51 -2.67
N ARG A 91 6.98 -0.46 -3.95
CA ARG A 91 6.02 -0.30 -5.05
C ARG A 91 5.66 -1.68 -5.59
N VAL A 92 4.37 -1.99 -5.69
CA VAL A 92 3.86 -3.29 -6.13
C VAL A 92 2.73 -3.10 -7.13
N PRO A 93 2.52 -4.03 -8.07
CA PRO A 93 1.31 -4.02 -8.87
C PRO A 93 0.09 -4.24 -7.95
N SER A 94 -1.04 -3.65 -8.31
CA SER A 94 -2.33 -3.92 -7.69
C SER A 94 -2.80 -5.33 -8.07
N PHE A 95 -3.41 -6.03 -7.10
CA PHE A 95 -4.07 -7.32 -7.33
C PHE A 95 -5.59 -7.24 -7.16
N ALA A 96 -6.13 -6.01 -7.11
CA ALA A 96 -7.57 -5.80 -7.06
C ALA A 96 -8.26 -6.29 -8.34
N PRO A 97 -9.52 -6.76 -8.27
CA PRO A 97 -10.29 -7.11 -9.46
C PRO A 97 -10.33 -5.96 -10.48
N GLY A 98 -9.97 -6.25 -11.73
CA GLY A 98 -9.92 -5.26 -12.81
C GLY A 98 -8.68 -4.35 -12.80
N ALA A 99 -7.67 -4.65 -11.97
CA ALA A 99 -6.36 -4.02 -12.07
C ALA A 99 -5.65 -4.39 -13.39
N ASP A 100 -4.94 -3.43 -13.96
CA ASP A 100 -4.05 -3.58 -15.11
C ASP A 100 -2.60 -3.19 -14.75
N ALA A 101 -1.69 -3.25 -15.72
CA ALA A 101 -0.26 -3.01 -15.50
C ALA A 101 0.07 -1.59 -14.99
N ASN A 102 -0.82 -0.61 -15.14
CA ASN A 102 -0.65 0.75 -14.65
C ASN A 102 -1.18 0.94 -13.22
N ASP A 103 -1.90 -0.04 -12.67
CA ASP A 103 -2.38 0.00 -11.31
C ASP A 103 -1.26 -0.42 -10.35
N VAL A 104 -0.65 0.57 -9.70
CA VAL A 104 0.49 0.38 -8.80
C VAL A 104 0.17 0.96 -7.43
N ASN A 105 0.47 0.19 -6.40
CA ASN A 105 0.38 0.59 -5.01
C ASN A 105 1.76 0.93 -4.45
N LEU A 106 1.77 1.80 -3.45
CA LEU A 106 2.91 2.09 -2.60
C LEU A 106 2.54 1.65 -1.17
N VAL A 107 3.34 0.75 -0.60
CA VAL A 107 3.15 0.26 0.77
C VAL A 107 4.36 0.67 1.60
N LEU A 108 4.13 1.43 2.67
CA LEU A 108 5.19 1.92 3.55
C LEU A 108 5.08 1.27 4.93
N TRP A 109 6.20 0.82 5.49
CA TRP A 109 6.32 0.35 6.88
C TRP A 109 7.24 1.23 7.74
N MET A 110 8.07 2.07 7.11
CA MET A 110 8.79 3.17 7.79
C MET A 110 8.45 4.50 7.12
N TRP A 111 7.72 5.35 7.82
CA TRP A 111 7.38 6.70 7.35
C TRP A 111 7.18 7.66 8.51
N GLY A 112 7.21 8.96 8.23
CA GLY A 112 7.04 10.03 9.21
C GLY A 112 6.88 11.40 8.56
N PRO A 113 6.94 12.48 9.35
CA PRO A 113 6.74 13.84 8.85
C PRO A 113 8.01 14.47 8.23
N ALA A 114 9.15 13.78 8.25
CA ALA A 114 10.44 14.33 7.85
C ALA A 114 11.19 13.40 6.89
N LEU A 115 12.09 14.00 6.10
CA LEU A 115 13.01 13.28 5.21
C LEU A 115 13.94 12.37 6.03
N PRO A 116 14.42 11.25 5.44
CA PRO A 116 14.17 10.79 4.07
C PRO A 116 12.92 9.91 3.92
N ARG A 117 11.98 9.95 4.87
CA ARG A 117 10.77 9.07 4.88
C ARG A 117 9.50 9.88 5.07
N GLN A 118 9.41 11.01 4.39
CA GLN A 118 8.35 11.98 4.56
C GLN A 118 7.07 11.54 3.85
N VAL A 119 5.97 11.62 4.58
CA VAL A 119 4.61 11.54 4.04
C VAL A 119 3.82 12.73 4.55
N ARG A 120 3.25 13.51 3.64
CA ARG A 120 2.42 14.68 3.96
C ARG A 120 1.09 14.59 3.24
N VAL A 121 -0.01 14.66 3.99
CA VAL A 121 -1.33 14.79 3.37
C VAL A 121 -1.47 16.17 2.70
N ILE A 122 -2.02 16.20 1.49
CA ILE A 122 -2.27 17.42 0.75
C ILE A 122 -3.65 17.95 1.14
N ASP A 123 -3.69 18.84 2.14
CA ASP A 123 -4.92 19.52 2.58
C ASP A 123 -4.71 21.03 2.86
N PRO A 124 -4.38 21.84 1.84
CA PRO A 124 -4.06 23.26 2.03
C PRO A 124 -5.25 24.11 2.49
N ARG A 125 -6.47 23.57 2.42
CA ARG A 125 -7.71 24.25 2.81
C ARG A 125 -8.35 23.67 4.07
N PHE A 126 -7.65 22.77 4.78
CA PHE A 126 -8.13 22.15 6.02
C PHE A 126 -9.53 21.54 5.88
N ARG A 127 -9.78 20.86 4.76
CA ARG A 127 -11.08 20.23 4.46
C ARG A 127 -11.22 18.85 5.08
N LEU A 128 -10.11 18.23 5.49
CA LEU A 128 -10.15 16.94 6.16
C LEU A 128 -10.73 17.08 7.57
N PRO A 129 -11.46 16.05 8.04
CA PRO A 129 -11.89 16.00 9.43
C PRO A 129 -10.67 16.05 10.35
N ARG A 130 -10.76 16.83 11.43
CA ARG A 130 -9.69 16.91 12.42
C ARG A 130 -9.75 15.75 13.40
N ASP A 131 -10.96 15.36 13.74
CA ASP A 131 -11.27 14.30 14.69
C ASP A 131 -12.73 13.82 14.47
N GLN A 132 -13.18 12.90 15.33
CA GLN A 132 -14.54 12.33 15.27
C GLN A 132 -15.66 13.38 15.39
N SER A 133 -15.41 14.55 15.97
CA SER A 133 -16.40 15.63 16.07
C SER A 133 -16.66 16.34 14.75
N SER A 134 -15.76 16.20 13.77
CA SER A 134 -15.92 16.79 12.43
C SER A 134 -17.05 16.17 11.61
N TRP A 135 -17.60 15.03 12.07
CA TRP A 135 -18.66 14.26 11.40
C TRP A 135 -20.02 14.34 12.10
N ARG A 136 -20.15 15.19 13.12
CA ARG A 136 -21.41 15.37 13.87
C ARG A 136 -22.37 16.31 13.15
#